data_AF-A0A7W1NLN2-F1
#
_entry.id   AF-A0A7W1NLN2-F1
#
_cell.length_a   1.000
_cell.length_b   1.000
_cell.length_c   1.000
_cell.angle_alpha   90.00
_cell.angle_beta   90.00
_cell.angle_gamma   90.00
#
_symmetry.space_group_name_H-M   'P 1'
#
loop_
_entity.id
_entity.type
_entity.pdbx_description
1 polymer ?
#
loop_
_entity_poly.entity_id
_entity_poly.type
_entity_poly.pdbx_seq_one_letter_code
_entity_poly.pdbx_strand_id
1 'polypeptide(L)'
;SASFCATDDYKLGMLTYNGGDVLDAKSWDKNPEPVFQRSDDNKVYGPGHNGFFKSPDGKEDWIVYHANDNPGDGCVGKRTTRVQKFTWNTDGTPNFGTPVSTTMDIPNPSGDTGKDPLPQRAPVPGVRFASFDAPTLFINVLGQRGKLSKLVEPAEDFEFVIREGLADPKAVSIESKNHPNWYLLNRNGTVWLSQYEDSDDYRSIASWWQKAGLASADGLSFESVSQAGAYLYHQNNLLNVKVPATDADKAAATFILSDVEQ
;
A
#
# COMPACT_ATOMS: atom_id res chain seq x y z
N SER A 1 5.58 -18.15 -18.78
CA SER A 1 4.36 -18.60 -19.48
C SER A 1 4.69 -19.20 -20.83
N ALA A 2 3.86 -20.12 -21.32
CA ALA A 2 4.09 -20.85 -22.57
C ALA A 2 3.05 -20.59 -23.70
N SER A 3 1.99 -19.82 -23.45
CA SER A 3 0.93 -19.55 -24.44
C SER A 3 0.33 -18.14 -24.28
N PHE A 4 -0.91 -17.89 -24.70
CA PHE A 4 -1.56 -16.57 -24.71
C PHE A 4 -2.80 -16.50 -23.80
N CYS A 5 -2.94 -15.42 -23.04
CA CYS A 5 -3.97 -15.29 -21.99
C CYS A 5 -5.42 -15.18 -22.48
N ALA A 6 -5.65 -14.95 -23.78
CA ALA A 6 -7.03 -14.79 -24.28
C ALA A 6 -7.75 -16.12 -24.48
N THR A 7 -7.04 -17.23 -24.27
CA THR A 7 -7.56 -18.59 -24.39
C THR A 7 -7.57 -19.27 -23.03
N ASP A 8 -8.42 -20.27 -22.89
CA ASP A 8 -8.48 -21.12 -21.69
C ASP A 8 -7.23 -22.00 -21.53
N ASP A 9 -6.38 -22.06 -22.55
CA ASP A 9 -5.18 -22.90 -22.61
C ASP A 9 -3.90 -22.15 -22.26
N TYR A 10 -4.03 -20.98 -21.60
CA TYR A 10 -2.87 -20.36 -20.96
C TYR A 10 -2.22 -21.34 -19.96
N LYS A 11 -0.90 -21.55 -20.08
CA LYS A 11 -0.19 -22.58 -19.32
C LYS A 11 1.27 -22.20 -19.05
N LEU A 12 1.89 -22.91 -18.11
CA LEU A 12 3.30 -22.75 -17.75
C LEU A 12 4.15 -23.83 -18.42
N GLY A 13 5.25 -23.38 -19.03
CA GLY A 13 6.36 -24.24 -19.41
C GLY A 13 7.55 -23.97 -18.48
N MET A 14 8.59 -24.80 -18.56
CA MET A 14 9.76 -24.71 -17.69
C MET A 14 11.05 -24.87 -18.49
N LEU A 15 12.07 -24.08 -18.12
CA LEU A 15 13.45 -24.27 -18.55
C LEU A 15 14.27 -24.70 -17.33
N THR A 16 15.09 -25.73 -17.49
CA THR A 16 16.03 -26.21 -16.48
C THR A 16 17.42 -25.73 -16.83
N TYR A 17 18.09 -25.05 -15.90
CA TYR A 17 19.48 -24.65 -16.07
C TYR A 17 20.42 -25.79 -15.70
N ASN A 18 21.26 -26.21 -16.63
CA ASN A 18 22.18 -27.34 -16.46
C ASN A 18 23.63 -26.93 -16.13
N GLY A 19 23.85 -25.65 -15.81
CA GLY A 19 25.20 -25.08 -15.64
C GLY A 19 25.75 -24.49 -16.94
N GLY A 20 26.82 -23.69 -16.83
CA GLY A 20 27.44 -22.97 -17.96
C GLY A 20 27.27 -21.45 -17.89
N ASP A 21 27.06 -20.83 -19.04
CA ASP A 21 26.71 -19.40 -19.15
C ASP A 21 25.18 -19.28 -19.21
N VAL A 22 24.58 -18.50 -18.31
CA VAL A 22 23.12 -18.27 -18.27
C VAL A 22 22.59 -17.56 -19.51
N LEU A 23 23.46 -16.87 -20.27
CA LEU A 23 23.10 -16.22 -21.53
C LEU A 23 23.21 -17.14 -22.76
N ASP A 24 23.85 -18.31 -22.63
CA ASP A 24 23.90 -19.32 -23.70
C ASP A 24 22.65 -20.20 -23.65
N ALA A 25 21.91 -20.25 -24.77
CA ALA A 25 20.73 -21.09 -24.91
C ALA A 25 21.02 -22.59 -24.67
N LYS A 26 22.24 -23.06 -24.92
CA LYS A 26 22.63 -24.46 -24.67
C LYS A 26 22.72 -24.82 -23.18
N SER A 27 22.77 -23.84 -22.30
CA SER A 27 22.76 -24.06 -20.84
C SER A 27 21.37 -24.38 -20.29
N TRP A 28 20.34 -24.37 -21.15
CA TRP A 28 18.93 -24.49 -20.76
C TRP A 28 18.22 -25.60 -21.53
N ASP A 29 17.65 -26.56 -20.80
CA ASP A 29 16.74 -27.56 -21.38
C ASP A 29 15.29 -27.14 -21.18
N LYS A 30 14.50 -27.18 -22.26
CA LYS A 30 13.06 -26.93 -22.18
C LYS A 30 12.32 -28.22 -21.86
N ASN A 31 11.49 -28.19 -20.82
CA ASN A 31 10.57 -29.28 -20.54
C ASN A 31 9.59 -29.44 -21.72
N PRO A 32 9.45 -30.64 -22.30
CA PRO A 32 8.65 -30.84 -23.51
C PRO A 32 7.16 -30.63 -23.26
N GLU A 33 6.69 -30.93 -22.05
CA GLU A 33 5.29 -30.79 -21.65
C GLU A 33 5.06 -29.58 -20.74
N PRO A 34 3.84 -29.02 -20.71
CA PRO A 34 3.45 -28.02 -19.73
C PRO A 34 3.59 -28.55 -18.30
N VAL A 35 4.11 -27.73 -17.40
CA VAL A 35 4.28 -28.09 -15.98
C VAL A 35 3.11 -27.65 -15.12
N PHE A 36 2.21 -26.82 -15.66
CA PHE A 36 1.00 -26.37 -14.99
C PHE A 36 0.01 -25.85 -16.04
N GLN A 37 -1.23 -26.36 -16.03
CA GLN A 37 -2.22 -26.07 -17.07
C GLN A 37 -3.65 -26.15 -16.52
N ARG A 38 -4.61 -25.72 -17.35
CA ARG A 38 -6.06 -25.78 -17.10
C ARG A 38 -6.51 -27.10 -16.48
N SER A 39 -7.46 -27.02 -15.55
CA SER A 39 -8.16 -28.16 -14.97
C SER A 39 -9.67 -27.93 -15.06
N ASP A 40 -10.33 -28.71 -15.91
CA ASP A 40 -11.79 -28.66 -16.06
C ASP A 40 -12.51 -29.14 -14.81
N ASP A 41 -12.02 -30.22 -14.21
CA ASP A 41 -12.58 -30.79 -12.98
C ASP A 41 -12.56 -29.77 -11.82
N ASN A 42 -11.52 -28.94 -11.75
CA ASN A 42 -11.38 -27.92 -10.71
C ASN A 42 -11.93 -26.55 -11.12
N LYS A 43 -12.44 -26.40 -12.35
CA LYS A 43 -12.92 -25.14 -12.93
C LYS A 43 -11.86 -24.03 -12.90
N VAL A 44 -10.64 -24.38 -13.35
CA VAL A 44 -9.52 -23.44 -13.43
C VAL A 44 -9.05 -23.32 -14.86
N TYR A 45 -9.30 -22.16 -15.47
CA TYR A 45 -9.04 -21.91 -16.89
C TYR A 45 -7.90 -20.91 -17.07
N GLY A 46 -6.99 -21.21 -18.00
CA GLY A 46 -5.85 -20.37 -18.34
C GLY A 46 -4.89 -20.01 -17.19
N PRO A 47 -4.42 -20.96 -16.36
CA PRO A 47 -3.45 -20.65 -15.32
C PRO A 47 -2.12 -20.19 -15.89
N GLY A 48 -1.58 -19.06 -15.41
CA GLY A 48 -0.25 -18.64 -15.82
C GLY A 48 0.28 -17.38 -15.15
N HIS A 49 1.37 -16.86 -15.74
CA HIS A 49 2.10 -15.66 -15.28
C HIS A 49 2.40 -15.71 -13.78
N ASN A 50 3.15 -16.74 -13.38
CA ASN A 50 3.32 -17.08 -11.98
C ASN A 50 4.50 -16.37 -11.32
N GLY A 51 4.52 -16.44 -10.00
CA GLY A 51 5.67 -16.21 -9.14
C GLY A 51 5.80 -17.35 -8.13
N PHE A 52 6.85 -17.30 -7.31
CA PHE A 52 7.08 -18.25 -6.22
C PHE A 52 7.39 -17.51 -4.93
N PHE A 53 6.96 -18.07 -3.81
CA PHE A 53 7.28 -17.54 -2.49
C PHE A 53 7.37 -18.69 -1.47
N LYS A 54 7.97 -18.40 -0.32
CA LYS A 54 8.06 -19.32 0.81
C LYS A 54 6.95 -19.01 1.82
N SER A 55 6.52 -20.03 2.55
CA SER A 55 5.69 -19.83 3.74
C SER A 55 6.41 -18.94 4.79
N PRO A 56 5.68 -18.30 5.73
CA PRO A 56 6.29 -17.44 6.76
C PRO A 56 7.42 -18.08 7.56
N ASP A 57 7.35 -19.39 7.84
CA ASP A 57 8.42 -20.11 8.54
C ASP A 57 9.51 -20.71 7.61
N GLY A 58 9.43 -20.43 6.30
CA GLY A 58 10.41 -20.83 5.29
C GLY A 58 10.37 -22.30 4.87
N LYS A 59 9.42 -23.10 5.39
CA LYS A 59 9.41 -24.56 5.21
C LYS A 59 8.66 -25.05 3.99
N GLU A 60 7.81 -24.23 3.40
CA GLU A 60 7.00 -24.62 2.24
C GLU A 60 7.26 -23.71 1.06
N ASP A 61 7.13 -24.30 -0.13
CA ASP A 61 7.19 -23.59 -1.39
C ASP A 61 5.78 -23.44 -1.96
N TRP A 62 5.47 -22.23 -2.39
CA TRP A 62 4.17 -21.85 -2.89
C TRP A 62 4.28 -21.21 -4.27
N ILE A 63 3.34 -21.54 -5.15
CA ILE A 63 3.18 -20.88 -6.45
C ILE A 63 2.04 -19.88 -6.33
N VAL A 64 2.27 -18.66 -6.81
CA VAL A 64 1.23 -17.65 -7.06
C VAL A 64 1.00 -17.55 -8.56
N TYR A 65 -0.24 -17.53 -9.01
CA TYR A 65 -0.59 -17.45 -10.43
C TYR A 65 -1.94 -16.76 -10.62
N HIS A 66 -2.29 -16.42 -11.85
CA HIS A 66 -3.67 -16.02 -12.18
C HIS A 66 -4.39 -17.11 -12.95
N ALA A 67 -5.72 -17.18 -12.81
CA ALA A 67 -6.60 -18.00 -13.65
C ALA A 67 -8.03 -17.44 -13.67
N ASN A 68 -8.88 -17.99 -14.54
CA ASN A 68 -10.31 -17.68 -14.65
C ASN A 68 -11.18 -18.79 -14.05
N ASP A 69 -12.41 -18.42 -13.65
CA ASP A 69 -13.41 -19.34 -13.10
C ASP A 69 -14.27 -20.01 -14.18
N ASN A 70 -14.37 -19.42 -15.37
CA ASN A 70 -15.16 -19.96 -16.47
C ASN A 70 -14.36 -20.03 -17.78
N PRO A 71 -14.74 -20.95 -18.69
CA PRO A 71 -14.26 -20.94 -20.07
C PRO A 71 -14.61 -19.61 -20.77
N GLY A 72 -13.69 -19.06 -21.54
CA GLY A 72 -13.90 -17.88 -22.38
C GLY A 72 -13.79 -16.53 -21.67
N ASP A 73 -13.48 -16.48 -20.37
CA ASP A 73 -13.34 -15.23 -19.61
C ASP A 73 -12.14 -14.35 -20.07
N GLY A 74 -11.17 -14.94 -20.76
CA GLY A 74 -10.08 -14.22 -21.43
C GLY A 74 -9.17 -13.41 -20.49
N CYS A 75 -8.55 -12.34 -21.00
CA CYS A 75 -7.52 -11.61 -20.26
C CYS A 75 -8.07 -10.49 -19.33
N VAL A 76 -9.28 -9.96 -19.51
CA VAL A 76 -9.64 -8.66 -18.89
C VAL A 76 -10.71 -8.82 -17.82
N GLY A 77 -10.45 -8.27 -16.64
CA GLY A 77 -11.46 -8.02 -15.58
C GLY A 77 -11.95 -9.24 -14.79
N LYS A 78 -11.68 -10.47 -15.24
CA LYS A 78 -12.19 -11.71 -14.60
C LYS A 78 -11.11 -12.59 -13.95
N ARG A 79 -9.85 -12.40 -14.30
CA ARG A 79 -8.75 -13.17 -13.74
C ARG A 79 -8.55 -12.84 -12.27
N THR A 80 -8.42 -13.88 -11.46
CA THR A 80 -8.13 -13.77 -10.02
C THR A 80 -6.73 -14.29 -9.72
N THR A 81 -6.07 -13.68 -8.73
CA THR A 81 -4.82 -14.20 -8.17
C THR A 81 -5.11 -15.38 -7.26
N ARG A 82 -4.34 -16.45 -7.41
CA ARG A 82 -4.48 -17.71 -6.68
C ARG A 82 -3.13 -18.18 -6.18
N VAL A 83 -3.12 -18.92 -5.08
CA VAL A 83 -1.91 -19.53 -4.52
C VAL A 83 -2.17 -20.98 -4.16
N GLN A 84 -1.16 -21.83 -4.29
CA GLN A 84 -1.16 -23.19 -3.74
C GLN A 84 0.25 -23.65 -3.41
N LYS A 85 0.36 -24.54 -2.43
CA LYS A 85 1.61 -25.22 -2.12
C LYS A 85 2.00 -26.15 -3.26
N PHE A 86 3.30 -26.24 -3.54
CA PHE A 86 3.86 -27.25 -4.43
C PHE A 86 4.94 -28.07 -3.71
N THR A 87 5.31 -29.21 -4.30
CA THR A 87 6.32 -30.10 -3.73
C THR A 87 7.47 -30.27 -4.71
N TRP A 88 8.54 -30.94 -4.27
CA TRP A 88 9.68 -31.25 -5.11
C TRP A 88 9.69 -32.75 -5.40
N ASN A 89 9.90 -33.12 -6.67
CA ASN A 89 10.13 -34.49 -7.07
C ASN A 89 11.51 -34.96 -6.55
N THR A 90 11.74 -36.27 -6.54
CA THR A 90 13.01 -36.86 -6.07
C THR A 90 14.23 -36.45 -6.91
N ASP A 91 14.01 -36.04 -8.16
CA ASP A 91 15.04 -35.53 -9.07
C ASP A 91 15.34 -34.02 -8.86
N GLY A 92 14.68 -33.38 -7.90
CA GLY A 92 14.85 -31.97 -7.60
C GLY A 92 14.05 -31.01 -8.50
N THR A 93 13.20 -31.52 -9.39
CA THR A 93 12.27 -30.68 -10.16
C THR A 93 11.02 -30.31 -9.36
N PRO A 94 10.41 -29.13 -9.60
CA PRO A 94 9.17 -28.76 -8.90
C PRO A 94 7.97 -29.53 -9.45
N ASN A 95 7.07 -29.91 -8.56
CA ASN A 95 5.78 -30.52 -8.86
C ASN A 95 4.65 -29.58 -8.41
N PHE A 96 4.17 -28.76 -9.34
CA PHE A 96 3.07 -27.81 -9.10
C PHE A 96 1.71 -28.48 -8.95
N GLY A 97 1.60 -29.77 -9.29
CA GLY A 97 0.34 -30.51 -9.28
C GLY A 97 -0.68 -29.94 -10.26
N THR A 98 -1.96 -30.08 -9.91
CA THR A 98 -3.09 -29.54 -10.66
C THR A 98 -3.57 -28.25 -10.00
N PRO A 99 -3.96 -27.19 -10.75
CA PRO A 99 -4.53 -25.99 -10.15
C PRO A 99 -5.76 -26.32 -9.31
N VAL A 100 -5.77 -25.91 -8.04
CA VAL A 100 -6.87 -26.21 -7.11
C VAL A 100 -8.10 -25.34 -7.37
N SER A 101 -9.28 -25.87 -7.06
CA SER A 101 -10.55 -25.15 -7.19
C SER A 101 -10.64 -24.00 -6.17
N THR A 102 -11.36 -22.93 -6.51
CA THR A 102 -11.62 -21.80 -5.61
C THR A 102 -12.50 -22.17 -4.41
N THR A 103 -13.17 -23.31 -4.45
CA THR A 103 -13.97 -23.85 -3.35
C THR A 103 -13.25 -24.93 -2.55
N MET A 104 -12.00 -25.25 -2.90
CA MET A 104 -11.21 -26.23 -2.15
C MET A 104 -10.60 -25.54 -0.93
N ASP A 105 -10.91 -26.03 0.26
CA ASP A 105 -10.21 -25.62 1.47
C ASP A 105 -8.77 -26.15 1.42
N ILE A 106 -7.81 -25.22 1.37
CA ILE A 106 -6.39 -25.51 1.51
C ILE A 106 -5.90 -24.95 2.84
N PRO A 107 -4.95 -25.61 3.53
CA PRO A 107 -4.36 -25.05 4.74
C PRO A 107 -3.62 -23.76 4.42
N ASN A 108 -3.61 -22.82 5.36
CA ASN A 108 -2.74 -21.64 5.26
C ASN A 108 -1.27 -22.07 5.13
N PRO A 109 -0.41 -21.24 4.51
CA PRO A 109 1.04 -21.48 4.51
C PRO A 109 1.58 -21.72 5.92
N SER A 110 2.50 -22.66 6.10
CA SER A 110 3.03 -22.97 7.43
C SER A 110 3.64 -21.75 8.12
N GLY A 111 3.28 -21.53 9.39
CA GLY A 111 3.68 -20.33 10.13
C GLY A 111 2.78 -19.11 9.90
N ASP A 112 1.81 -19.19 8.99
CA ASP A 112 0.72 -18.22 8.91
C ASP A 112 -0.28 -18.47 10.05
N THR A 113 -0.45 -17.48 10.92
CA THR A 113 -1.32 -17.58 12.09
C THR A 113 -2.78 -17.22 11.77
N GLY A 114 -3.12 -16.96 10.49
CA GLY A 114 -4.41 -16.44 10.06
C GLY A 114 -4.70 -15.01 10.53
N LYS A 115 -3.77 -14.42 11.28
CA LYS A 115 -3.72 -13.01 11.61
C LYS A 115 -2.74 -12.41 10.64
N ASP A 116 -3.25 -11.66 9.67
CA ASP A 116 -2.42 -10.89 8.76
C ASP A 116 -1.48 -10.02 9.62
N PRO A 117 -0.17 -10.33 9.69
CA PRO A 117 0.75 -9.39 10.29
C PRO A 117 0.72 -8.20 9.33
N LEU A 118 0.12 -7.08 9.76
CA LEU A 118 0.15 -5.82 9.01
C LEU A 118 1.53 -5.74 8.36
N PRO A 119 1.62 -5.66 7.03
CA PRO A 119 2.90 -5.78 6.34
C PRO A 119 3.87 -4.89 7.09
N GLN A 120 5.06 -5.41 7.45
CA GLN A 120 6.16 -4.56 7.87
C GLN A 120 6.49 -3.69 6.66
N ARG A 121 5.70 -2.62 6.50
CA ARG A 121 5.97 -1.51 5.62
C ARG A 121 7.35 -1.05 6.07
N ALA A 122 8.29 -0.98 5.12
CA ALA A 122 9.57 -0.32 5.37
C ALA A 122 9.27 0.95 6.20
N PRO A 123 10.02 1.23 7.29
CA PRO A 123 9.74 2.39 8.12
C PRO A 123 9.62 3.59 7.20
N VAL A 124 8.41 4.12 7.06
CA VAL A 124 8.22 5.28 6.20
C VAL A 124 8.93 6.39 6.96
N PRO A 125 9.97 7.03 6.37
CA PRO A 125 10.59 8.16 7.01
C PRO A 125 9.47 9.13 7.37
N GLY A 126 9.37 9.45 8.66
CA GLY A 126 8.43 10.47 9.09
C GLY A 126 8.80 11.78 8.41
N VAL A 127 7.82 12.62 8.15
CA VAL A 127 8.03 14.01 7.75
C VAL A 127 7.61 14.91 8.89
N ARG A 128 8.26 16.07 9.00
CA ARG A 128 7.80 17.16 9.87
C ARG A 128 7.28 18.29 9.00
N PHE A 129 6.23 18.96 9.45
CA PHE A 129 5.64 20.10 8.75
C PHE A 129 6.00 21.39 9.49
N ALA A 130 6.97 22.15 8.99
CA ALA A 130 7.31 23.47 9.52
C ALA A 130 6.32 24.53 9.00
N SER A 131 5.97 25.52 9.81
CA SER A 131 5.14 26.64 9.34
C SER A 131 5.92 27.55 8.41
N PHE A 132 5.31 28.00 7.31
CA PHE A 132 5.96 28.92 6.37
C PHE A 132 6.27 30.29 6.99
N ASP A 133 5.34 30.85 7.75
CA ASP A 133 5.47 32.16 8.43
C ASP A 133 6.15 32.08 9.81
N ALA A 134 6.38 30.87 10.32
CA ALA A 134 7.09 30.60 11.57
C ALA A 134 7.96 29.34 11.45
N PRO A 135 9.07 29.36 10.68
CA PRO A 135 9.82 28.16 10.27
C PRO A 135 10.45 27.33 11.39
N THR A 136 10.48 27.84 12.62
CA THR A 136 10.97 27.10 13.80
C THR A 136 9.87 26.32 14.53
N LEU A 137 8.61 26.47 14.10
CA LEU A 137 7.47 25.80 14.68
C LEU A 137 6.96 24.71 13.73
N PHE A 138 6.73 23.54 14.30
CA PHE A 138 6.34 22.33 13.57
C PHE A 138 4.99 21.85 14.07
N ILE A 139 4.23 21.21 13.18
CA ILE A 139 2.99 20.52 13.55
C ILE A 139 3.29 19.43 14.58
N ASN A 140 2.49 19.43 15.66
CA ASN A 140 2.38 18.34 16.63
C ASN A 140 1.02 18.42 17.34
N VAL A 141 0.88 17.72 18.46
CA VAL A 141 -0.35 17.70 19.26
C VAL A 141 -0.10 18.04 20.73
N LEU A 142 -1.13 18.56 21.42
CA LEU A 142 -1.20 18.64 22.87
C LEU A 142 -2.41 17.81 23.33
N GLY A 143 -2.14 16.65 23.93
CA GLY A 143 -3.16 15.62 24.11
C GLY A 143 -3.59 15.10 22.73
N GLN A 144 -4.71 15.58 22.22
CA GLN A 144 -5.19 15.30 20.86
C GLN A 144 -5.38 16.56 20.02
N ARG A 145 -5.17 17.75 20.59
CA ARG A 145 -5.40 19.02 19.90
C ARG A 145 -4.20 19.35 19.02
N GLY A 146 -4.41 19.49 17.71
CA GLY A 146 -3.37 19.89 16.76
C GLY A 146 -2.82 21.29 17.07
N LYS A 147 -1.50 21.45 17.08
CA LYS A 147 -0.83 22.70 17.39
C LYS A 147 0.46 22.85 16.59
N LEU A 148 1.10 24.00 16.73
CA LEU A 148 2.48 24.24 16.38
C LEU A 148 3.33 24.41 17.63
N SER A 149 4.53 23.84 17.66
CA SER A 149 5.53 24.19 18.66
C SER A 149 6.94 24.02 18.13
N LYS A 150 7.92 24.56 18.86
CA LYS A 150 9.33 24.21 18.62
C LYS A 150 9.50 22.71 18.82
N LEU A 151 10.40 22.11 18.04
CA LEU A 151 10.81 20.72 18.19
C LEU A 151 11.32 20.48 19.61
N VAL A 152 10.76 19.48 20.28
CA VAL A 152 11.16 19.00 21.60
C VAL A 152 11.09 17.48 21.60
N GLU A 153 11.78 16.83 22.53
CA GLU A 153 11.70 15.36 22.65
C GLU A 153 10.38 14.92 23.32
N PRO A 154 9.80 13.78 22.90
CA PRO A 154 10.28 12.91 21.82
C PRO A 154 10.02 13.51 20.42
N ALA A 155 11.05 13.50 19.57
CA ALA A 155 10.98 14.05 18.21
C ALA A 155 9.84 13.43 17.38
N GLU A 156 9.45 12.20 17.69
CA GLU A 156 8.37 11.46 17.03
C GLU A 156 6.98 12.10 17.20
N ASP A 157 6.77 12.96 18.21
CA ASP A 157 5.52 13.74 18.37
C ASP A 157 5.30 14.74 17.22
N PHE A 158 6.36 15.05 16.48
CA PHE A 158 6.37 15.98 15.35
C PHE A 158 6.38 15.26 14.00
N GLU A 159 6.42 13.92 14.02
CA GLU A 159 6.63 13.12 12.82
C GLU A 159 5.34 12.45 12.37
N PHE A 160 5.07 12.61 11.08
CA PHE A 160 3.87 12.10 10.43
C PHE A 160 4.23 11.29 9.20
N VAL A 161 3.32 10.39 8.82
CA VAL A 161 3.40 9.62 7.59
C VAL A 161 2.25 10.05 6.69
N ILE A 162 2.57 10.54 5.49
CA ILE A 162 1.55 10.83 4.47
C ILE A 162 1.09 9.50 3.87
N ARG A 163 -0.21 9.23 3.97
CA ARG A 163 -0.88 8.06 3.40
C ARG A 163 -1.79 8.46 2.26
N GLU A 164 -2.15 7.47 1.44
CA GLU A 164 -3.29 7.56 0.54
C GLU A 164 -4.54 8.02 1.34
N GLY A 165 -5.33 8.93 0.74
CA GLY A 165 -6.49 9.51 1.40
C GLY A 165 -7.54 8.47 1.74
N LEU A 166 -7.99 8.49 2.99
CA LEU A 166 -8.98 7.54 3.49
C LEU A 166 -10.35 7.65 2.78
N ALA A 167 -10.74 8.84 2.31
CA ALA A 167 -11.99 9.06 1.58
C ALA A 167 -11.85 8.95 0.05
N ASP A 168 -10.67 9.27 -0.49
CA ASP A 168 -10.39 9.24 -1.93
C ASP A 168 -8.90 8.98 -2.15
N PRO A 169 -8.52 8.03 -3.02
CA PRO A 169 -7.12 7.70 -3.27
C PRO A 169 -6.28 8.84 -3.90
N LYS A 170 -6.91 9.89 -4.42
CA LYS A 170 -6.25 11.10 -4.92
C LYS A 170 -6.03 12.16 -3.83
N ALA A 171 -6.64 12.00 -2.67
CA ALA A 171 -6.39 12.80 -1.48
C ALA A 171 -5.25 12.18 -0.66
N VAL A 172 -4.93 12.80 0.48
CA VAL A 172 -3.99 12.27 1.46
C VAL A 172 -4.59 12.25 2.85
N SER A 173 -4.11 11.33 3.70
CA SER A 173 -4.38 11.32 5.14
C SER A 173 -3.06 11.38 5.89
N ILE A 174 -2.99 12.19 6.95
CA ILE A 174 -1.75 12.46 7.68
C ILE A 174 -1.76 11.65 8.97
N GLU A 175 -1.04 10.52 8.97
CA GLU A 175 -0.95 9.58 10.09
C GLU A 175 0.15 9.98 11.07
N SER A 176 -0.07 9.86 12.38
CA SER A 176 0.99 10.01 13.37
C SER A 176 2.00 8.86 13.29
N LYS A 177 3.31 9.16 13.38
CA LYS A 177 4.35 8.13 13.36
C LYS A 177 4.38 7.30 14.64
N ASN A 178 4.27 7.93 15.81
CA ASN A 178 4.31 7.25 17.11
C ASN A 178 2.96 6.71 17.58
N HIS A 179 1.86 7.08 16.92
CA HIS A 179 0.54 6.49 17.11
C HIS A 179 -0.01 5.95 15.78
N PRO A 180 0.44 4.75 15.34
CA PRO A 180 -0.09 4.12 14.13
C PRO A 180 -1.61 4.01 14.18
N ASN A 181 -2.25 4.17 13.03
CA ASN A 181 -3.69 4.23 12.87
C ASN A 181 -4.37 5.46 13.52
N TRP A 182 -3.61 6.53 13.84
CA TRP A 182 -4.17 7.81 14.27
C TRP A 182 -3.88 8.90 13.24
N TYR A 183 -4.89 9.73 12.93
CA TYR A 183 -4.84 10.68 11.82
C TYR A 183 -5.20 12.10 12.25
N LEU A 184 -4.55 13.09 11.63
CA LEU A 184 -4.98 14.49 11.73
C LEU A 184 -6.30 14.67 10.97
N LEU A 185 -7.30 15.21 11.67
CA LEU A 185 -8.66 15.36 11.16
C LEU A 185 -9.27 16.73 11.49
N ASN A 186 -10.24 17.13 10.68
CA ASN A 186 -11.06 18.32 10.89
C ASN A 186 -12.32 17.96 11.70
N ARG A 187 -12.48 18.50 12.90
CA ARG A 187 -13.73 18.41 13.65
C ARG A 187 -14.27 19.81 13.92
N ASN A 188 -15.28 20.20 13.14
CA ASN A 188 -15.95 21.50 13.25
C ASN A 188 -14.98 22.69 13.19
N GLY A 189 -14.07 22.71 12.22
CA GLY A 189 -13.09 23.79 12.04
C GLY A 189 -11.88 23.72 12.96
N THR A 190 -11.78 22.69 13.79
CA THR A 190 -10.68 22.48 14.74
C THR A 190 -9.92 21.21 14.39
N VAL A 191 -8.59 21.24 14.46
CA VAL A 191 -7.78 20.08 14.08
C VAL A 191 -7.43 19.21 15.29
N TRP A 192 -7.64 17.90 15.15
CA TRP A 192 -7.40 16.91 16.18
C TRP A 192 -6.63 15.71 15.62
N LEU A 193 -5.99 14.95 16.50
CA LEU A 193 -5.45 13.62 16.21
C LEU A 193 -6.35 12.58 16.88
N SER A 194 -6.85 11.62 16.11
CA SER A 194 -7.75 10.58 16.62
C SER A 194 -7.46 9.24 15.95
N GLN A 195 -7.82 8.15 16.62
CA GLN A 195 -7.70 6.80 16.08
C GLN A 195 -8.70 6.58 14.95
N TYR A 196 -8.31 5.79 13.95
CA TYR A 196 -9.17 5.39 12.84
C TYR A 196 -10.45 4.72 13.32
N GLU A 197 -11.55 5.15 12.69
CA GLU A 197 -12.86 4.54 12.81
C GLU A 197 -13.36 4.21 11.40
N ASP A 198 -13.94 3.03 11.22
CA ASP A 198 -14.45 2.57 9.93
C ASP A 198 -15.81 3.22 9.61
N SER A 199 -15.78 4.50 9.25
CA SER A 199 -16.96 5.26 8.82
C SER A 199 -16.61 6.26 7.73
N ASP A 200 -17.57 6.52 6.84
CA ASP A 200 -17.40 7.51 5.77
C ASP A 200 -17.20 8.92 6.34
N ASP A 201 -17.86 9.23 7.45
CA ASP A 201 -17.69 10.49 8.17
C ASP A 201 -16.23 10.65 8.62
N TYR A 202 -15.66 9.64 9.30
CA TYR A 202 -14.26 9.66 9.73
C TYR A 202 -13.32 9.83 8.52
N ARG A 203 -13.51 9.02 7.47
CA ARG A 203 -12.69 9.08 6.26
C ARG A 203 -12.74 10.48 5.64
N SER A 204 -13.92 11.10 5.57
CA SER A 204 -14.10 12.43 4.97
C SER A 204 -13.39 13.55 5.73
N ILE A 205 -13.40 13.50 7.07
CA ILE A 205 -12.80 14.54 7.91
C ILE A 205 -11.30 14.34 8.15
N ALA A 206 -10.79 13.12 7.98
CA ALA A 206 -9.38 12.75 8.10
C ALA A 206 -8.63 12.75 6.75
N SER A 207 -9.28 13.22 5.67
CA SER A 207 -8.68 13.33 4.34
C SER A 207 -8.53 14.78 3.90
N TRP A 208 -7.44 15.03 3.16
CA TRP A 208 -7.02 16.35 2.73
C TRP A 208 -6.60 16.33 1.26
N TRP A 209 -7.03 17.31 0.48
CA TRP A 209 -6.44 17.55 -0.84
C TRP A 209 -5.11 18.28 -0.63
N GLN A 210 -4.01 17.60 -0.91
CA GLN A 210 -2.70 18.25 -0.95
C GLN A 210 -2.63 19.18 -2.17
N LYS A 211 -2.29 20.44 -1.94
CA LYS A 211 -2.11 21.48 -2.95
C LYS A 211 -0.72 22.09 -2.82
N ALA A 212 -0.27 22.77 -3.88
CA ALA A 212 0.86 23.69 -3.77
C ALA A 212 0.56 24.75 -2.70
N GLY A 213 1.59 25.21 -2.00
CA GLY A 213 1.45 26.15 -0.91
C GLY A 213 0.77 27.46 -1.35
N LEU A 214 -0.20 27.91 -0.58
CA LEU A 214 -0.98 29.10 -0.89
C LEU A 214 -0.15 30.40 -0.86
N ALA A 215 0.94 30.43 -0.08
CA ALA A 215 1.86 31.56 -0.01
C ALA A 215 3.17 31.34 -0.80
N SER A 216 3.54 30.08 -1.08
CA SER A 216 4.73 29.74 -1.86
C SER A 216 4.58 28.36 -2.51
N ALA A 217 5.00 28.23 -3.77
CA ALA A 217 5.02 26.96 -4.49
C ALA A 217 6.04 25.96 -3.92
N ASP A 218 7.01 26.42 -3.14
CA ASP A 218 7.99 25.57 -2.44
C ASP A 218 7.40 24.88 -1.20
N GLY A 219 6.19 25.27 -0.79
CA GLY A 219 5.47 24.67 0.32
C GLY A 219 4.23 23.88 -0.12
N LEU A 220 3.52 23.36 0.87
CA LEU A 220 2.28 22.61 0.73
C LEU A 220 1.16 23.26 1.52
N SER A 221 -0.06 23.12 1.02
CA SER A 221 -1.29 23.47 1.72
C SER A 221 -2.27 22.30 1.64
N PHE A 222 -3.03 22.08 2.71
CA PHE A 222 -3.92 20.92 2.84
C PHE A 222 -5.38 21.40 2.92
N GLU A 223 -6.12 21.25 1.83
CA GLU A 223 -7.55 21.58 1.79
C GLU A 223 -8.36 20.42 2.39
N SER A 224 -9.34 20.69 3.26
CA SER A 224 -10.17 19.64 3.86
C SER A 224 -11.10 19.02 2.82
N VAL A 225 -11.13 17.68 2.74
CA VAL A 225 -12.08 16.97 1.87
C VAL A 225 -13.52 17.20 2.35
N SER A 226 -13.75 17.17 3.66
CA SER A 226 -15.07 17.43 4.27
C SER A 226 -15.55 18.89 4.16
N GLN A 227 -14.68 19.84 3.80
CA GLN A 227 -15.01 21.27 3.76
C GLN A 227 -14.25 21.98 2.64
N ALA A 228 -14.84 22.00 1.44
CA ALA A 228 -14.25 22.60 0.25
C ALA A 228 -13.84 24.08 0.47
N GLY A 229 -12.67 24.44 -0.05
CA GLY A 229 -12.06 25.77 0.07
C GLY A 229 -11.47 26.10 1.44
N ALA A 230 -11.64 25.23 2.46
CA ALA A 230 -11.06 25.44 3.77
C ALA A 230 -9.77 24.61 3.94
N TYR A 231 -8.74 25.22 4.51
CA TYR A 231 -7.40 24.66 4.59
C TYR A 231 -6.96 24.48 6.04
N LEU A 232 -6.11 23.47 6.27
CA LEU A 232 -5.28 23.38 7.46
C LEU A 232 -4.52 24.69 7.64
N TYR A 233 -4.70 25.30 8.80
CA TYR A 233 -4.29 26.67 9.07
C TYR A 233 -3.90 26.78 10.55
N HIS A 234 -2.88 27.56 10.88
CA HIS A 234 -2.55 27.84 12.29
C HIS A 234 -2.99 29.23 12.73
N GLN A 235 -3.37 29.35 14.00
CA GLN A 235 -3.59 30.64 14.66
C GLN A 235 -3.26 30.49 16.14
N ASN A 236 -2.47 31.41 16.68
CA ASN A 236 -2.02 31.37 18.08
C ASN A 236 -1.42 30.01 18.45
N ASN A 237 -0.63 29.43 17.53
CA ASN A 237 -0.04 28.10 17.62
C ASN A 237 -1.03 26.93 17.68
N LEU A 238 -2.32 27.12 17.44
CA LEU A 238 -3.31 26.05 17.34
C LEU A 238 -3.69 25.79 15.89
N LEU A 239 -3.84 24.52 15.52
CA LEU A 239 -4.25 24.14 14.15
C LEU A 239 -5.76 24.15 14.01
N ASN A 240 -6.26 24.78 12.98
CA ASN A 240 -7.67 24.92 12.67
C ASN A 240 -7.89 24.66 11.17
N VAL A 241 -9.14 24.69 10.75
CA VAL A 241 -9.51 24.64 9.34
C VAL A 241 -10.29 25.90 9.01
N LYS A 242 -9.79 26.67 8.04
CA LYS A 242 -10.32 27.99 7.68
C LYS A 242 -10.21 28.23 6.19
N VAL A 243 -11.17 28.96 5.60
CA VAL A 243 -11.04 29.52 4.25
C VAL A 243 -10.10 30.73 4.29
N PRO A 244 -8.90 30.69 3.69
CA PRO A 244 -7.94 31.79 3.75
C PRO A 244 -8.46 33.01 2.99
N ALA A 245 -8.45 34.18 3.63
CA ALA A 245 -8.95 35.42 3.02
C ALA A 245 -7.84 36.47 2.78
N THR A 246 -6.72 36.33 3.47
CA THR A 246 -5.60 37.29 3.44
C THR A 246 -4.30 36.57 3.11
N ASP A 247 -3.26 37.31 2.72
CA ASP A 247 -1.94 36.71 2.50
C ASP A 247 -1.32 36.16 3.79
N ALA A 248 -1.63 36.77 4.94
CA ALA A 248 -1.30 36.19 6.25
C ALA A 248 -2.03 34.86 6.48
N ASP A 249 -3.30 34.73 6.07
CA ASP A 249 -4.00 33.45 6.16
C ASP A 249 -3.38 32.38 5.25
N LYS A 250 -2.99 32.77 4.02
CA LYS A 250 -2.30 31.87 3.09
C LYS A 250 -0.95 31.42 3.64
N ALA A 251 -0.21 32.33 4.26
CA ALA A 251 1.09 32.03 4.88
C ALA A 251 0.92 31.05 6.05
N ALA A 252 -0.07 31.28 6.92
CA ALA A 252 -0.39 30.39 8.02
C ALA A 252 -1.07 29.06 7.61
N ALA A 253 -1.50 28.94 6.35
CA ALA A 253 -1.99 27.70 5.74
C ALA A 253 -0.95 27.01 4.83
N THR A 254 0.29 27.52 4.80
CA THR A 254 1.40 26.95 4.02
C THR A 254 2.43 26.32 4.96
N PHE A 255 2.82 25.09 4.65
CA PHE A 255 3.77 24.30 5.43
C PHE A 255 4.93 23.83 4.55
N ILE A 256 6.13 23.77 5.12
CA ILE A 256 7.33 23.27 4.47
C ILE A 256 7.62 21.88 5.01
N LEU A 257 7.82 20.93 4.10
CA LEU A 257 8.29 19.60 4.46
C LEU A 257 9.74 19.71 4.93
N SER A 258 9.99 19.28 6.15
CA SER A 258 11.33 19.02 6.66
C SER A 258 11.49 17.52 6.77
N ASP A 259 12.43 16.98 6.01
CA ASP A 259 12.83 15.59 6.17
C ASP A 259 13.41 15.37 7.57
N VAL A 260 13.12 14.19 8.13
CA VAL A 260 13.81 13.71 9.33
C VAL A 260 15.13 13.14 8.83
N GLU A 261 16.23 13.87 9.02
CA GLU A 261 17.57 13.31 8.79
C GLU A 261 17.69 12.00 9.58
N GLN A 262 18.13 10.93 8.89
CA GLN A 262 18.32 9.59 9.46
C GLN A 262 19.48 9.55 10.45
#